data_AF-A0A1H3LPK5-F1
#
_entry.id   AF-A0A1H3LPK5-F1
#
_cell.length_a   1.000
_cell.length_b   1.000
_cell.length_c   1.000
_cell.angle_alpha   90.00
_cell.angle_beta   90.00
_cell.angle_gamma   90.00
#
_symmetry.space_group_name_H-M   'P 1'
#
loop_
_entity.id
_entity.type
_entity.pdbx_description
1 polymer ?
#
loop_
_entity_poly.entity_id
_entity_poly.type
_entity_poly.pdbx_seq_one_letter_code
_entity_poly.pdbx_strand_id
1 'polypeptide(L)' 'MAGAYVQLLDATGEFTAEAVTSPEGEFRFFAAPGEWMLRALAPVGKGERRLSAEVGMNETTVAVED' A
#
# COMPACT_ATOMS: atom_id res chain seq x y z
N MET A 1 -6.58 -6.08 6.84
CA MET A 1 -6.55 -7.56 6.83
C MET A 1 -5.19 -8.00 7.34
N ALA A 2 -5.11 -9.01 8.21
CA ALA A 2 -3.84 -9.49 8.74
C ALA A 2 -3.00 -10.24 7.70
N GLY A 3 -1.68 -10.06 7.72
CA GLY A 3 -0.75 -10.81 6.88
C GLY A 3 -0.89 -10.57 5.36
N ALA A 4 -1.60 -9.53 4.93
CA ALA A 4 -1.59 -9.10 3.54
C ALA A 4 -0.22 -8.51 3.20
N TYR A 5 0.19 -8.70 1.96
CA TYR A 5 1.42 -8.15 1.42
C TYR A 5 1.09 -6.92 0.57
N VAL A 6 1.71 -5.78 0.87
CA VAL A 6 1.45 -4.51 0.22
C VAL A 6 2.68 -4.08 -0.57
N GLN A 7 2.54 -3.96 -1.89
CA GLN A 7 3.55 -3.37 -2.77
C GLN A 7 3.34 -1.86 -2.89
N LEU A 8 4.44 -1.12 -2.87
CA LEU A 8 4.52 0.28 -3.28
C LEU A 8 5.05 0.35 -4.71
N LEU A 9 4.29 0.97 -5.59
CA LEU A 9 4.72 1.29 -6.94
C LEU A 9 4.73 2.82 -7.14
N ASP A 10 5.78 3.32 -7.78
CA ASP A 10 5.91 4.74 -8.08
C ASP A 10 4.94 5.19 -9.18
N ALA A 11 5.01 6.46 -9.56
CA ALA A 11 4.15 7.06 -10.60
C ALA A 11 4.26 6.39 -11.98
N THR A 12 5.36 5.68 -12.26
CA THR A 12 5.56 4.92 -13.50
C THR A 12 5.01 3.49 -13.41
N GLY A 13 4.62 3.06 -12.21
CA GLY A 13 4.22 1.69 -11.91
C GLY A 13 5.40 0.78 -11.59
N GLU A 14 6.59 1.33 -11.33
CA GLU A 14 7.76 0.54 -10.95
C GLU A 14 7.71 0.18 -9.46
N PHE A 15 7.99 -1.08 -9.14
CA PHE A 15 8.07 -1.55 -7.77
C PHE A 15 9.21 -0.86 -7.02
N THR A 16 8.90 -0.29 -5.86
CA THR A 16 9.89 0.43 -5.03
C THR A 16 10.12 -0.26 -3.70
N ALA A 17 9.07 -0.75 -3.04
CA ALA A 17 9.15 -1.35 -1.71
C ALA A 17 7.95 -2.25 -1.42
N GLU A 18 8.05 -3.01 -0.34
CA GLU A 18 6.98 -3.85 0.18
C GLU A 18 6.85 -3.75 1.70
N ALA A 19 5.65 -3.97 2.22
CA ALA A 19 5.37 -4.13 3.63
C ALA A 19 4.37 -5.27 3.85
N VAL A 20 4.45 -5.92 5.00
CA VAL A 20 3.43 -6.88 5.46
C VAL A 20 2.56 -6.19 6.50
N THR A 21 1.25 -6.37 6.40
CA THR A 21 0.31 -5.82 7.38
C THR A 21 0.42 -6.54 8.73
N SER A 22 0.28 -5.80 9.83
CA SER A 22 0.17 -6.31 11.19
C SER A 22 -1.05 -7.23 11.37
N PRO A 23 -1.21 -7.90 12.53
CA PRO A 23 -2.43 -8.64 12.87
C PRO A 23 -3.71 -7.80 12.82
N GLU A 24 -3.62 -6.49 13.09
CA GLU A 24 -4.72 -5.52 13.00
C GLU A 24 -4.97 -5.08 11.55
N GLY A 25 -4.07 -5.42 10.62
CA GLY A 25 -4.14 -5.07 9.21
C GLY A 25 -3.52 -3.73 8.86
N GLU A 26 -2.78 -3.12 9.78
CA GLU A 26 -2.08 -1.87 9.57
C GLU A 26 -0.71 -2.11 8.92
N PHE A 27 -0.23 -1.16 8.13
CA PHE A 27 1.11 -1.17 7.58
C PHE A 27 1.65 0.25 7.51
N ARG A 28 2.97 0.39 7.47
CA ARG A 28 3.64 1.68 7.31
C ARG A 28 4.77 1.54 6.31
N PHE A 29 4.93 2.56 5.48
CA PHE A 29 6.03 2.70 4.54
C PHE A 29 6.53 4.14 4.57
N PHE A 30 7.73 4.35 4.05
CA PHE A 30 8.30 5.67 3.83
C PHE A 30 8.39 5.90 2.32
N ALA A 31 7.84 7.01 1.86
CA ALA A 31 7.81 7.36 0.45
C ALA A 31 8.21 8.83 0.29
N ALA A 32 8.89 9.13 -0.81
CA ALA A 32 9.09 10.52 -1.22
C ALA A 32 7.73 11.16 -1.57
N PRO A 33 7.57 12.49 -1.41
CA PRO A 33 6.37 13.17 -1.86
C PRO A 33 6.11 12.92 -3.35
N GLY A 34 4.86 12.66 -3.72
CA GLY A 34 4.47 12.35 -5.11
C GLY A 34 3.36 11.31 -5.21
N GLU A 35 3.07 10.89 -6.43
CA GLU A 35 2.04 9.87 -6.72
C GLU A 35 2.56 8.46 -6.49
N TRP A 36 1.73 7.64 -5.83
CA TRP A 36 2.02 6.25 -5.53
C TRP A 36 0.80 5.37 -5.78
N MET A 37 1.06 4.12 -6.14
CA MET A 37 0.07 3.05 -6.11
C MET A 37 0.43 2.05 -5.02
N LEU A 38 -0.54 1.75 -4.16
CA LEU A 38 -0.50 0.65 -3.21
C LEU A 38 -1.25 -0.53 -3.80
N ARG A 39 -0.61 -1.70 -3.83
CA ARG A 39 -1.26 -2.95 -4.22
C ARG A 39 -1.19 -3.93 -3.06
N ALA A 40 -2.34 -4.21 -2.45
CA ALA A 40 -2.51 -5.21 -1.42
C ALA A 40 -2.84 -6.56 -2.06
N LEU A 41 -2.14 -7.60 -1.64
CA LEU A 41 -2.33 -8.99 -2.06
C LEU A 41 -2.58 -9.84 -0.80
N ALA A 42 -3.68 -10.58 -0.81
CA ALA A 42 -4.05 -11.50 0.26
C ALA A 42 -4.55 -12.83 -0.34
N PRO A 43 -4.61 -13.91 0.44
CA PRO A 43 -5.16 -15.19 -0.05
C PRO A 43 -6.60 -15.09 -0.56
N VAL A 44 -7.36 -14.11 -0.05
CA VAL A 44 -8.78 -13.89 -0.36
C VAL A 44 -9.01 -12.87 -1.47
N GLY A 45 -7.96 -12.31 -2.08
CA GLY A 45 -8.13 -11.33 -3.14
C GLY A 45 -7.03 -10.28 -3.21
N LYS A 46 -7.32 -9.21 -3.94
CA LYS A 46 -6.38 -8.10 -4.15
C LYS A 46 -7.08 -6.74 -4.05
N GLY A 47 -6.30 -5.71 -3.76
CA GLY A 47 -6.77 -4.34 -3.65
C GLY A 47 -5.76 -3.36 -4.21
N GLU A 48 -6.22 -2.32 -4.89
CA GLU A 48 -5.34 -1.25 -5.37
C GLU A 48 -5.85 0.11 -4.91
N ARG A 49 -4.92 0.99 -4.52
CA ARG A 49 -5.23 2.37 -4.17
C ARG A 49 -4.14 3.29 -4.67
N ARG A 50 -4.53 4.33 -5.40
CA ARG A 50 -3.65 5.47 -5.68
C ARG A 50 -3.75 6.50 -4.57
N LEU A 51 -2.62 7.09 -4.19
CA LEU A 51 -2.56 8.24 -3.32
C LEU A 51 -1.43 9.18 -3.72
N SER A 52 -1.61 10.45 -3.39
CA SER A 52 -0.53 11.44 -3.35
C SER A 52 0.07 11.43 -1.94
N ALA A 53 1.37 11.18 -1.83
CA ALA A 53 2.10 11.32 -0.59
C ALA A 53 2.61 12.76 -0.45
N GLU A 54 2.37 13.36 0.71
CA GLU A 54 2.96 14.65 1.10
C GLU A 54 4.05 14.45 2.17
N VAL A 55 4.84 15.51 2.44
CA VAL A 55 5.79 15.48 3.56
C VAL A 55 5.01 15.37 4.88
N GLY A 56 5.30 14.33 5.66
CA GLY A 56 4.62 14.08 6.94
C GLY A 56 3.94 12.71 6.95
N MET A 57 2.88 12.57 7.75
CA MET A 57 2.08 11.35 7.82
C MET A 57 0.93 11.43 6.81
N ASN A 58 0.83 10.42 5.95
CA ASN A 58 -0.29 10.22 5.04
C ASN A 58 -1.02 8.95 5.48
N GLU A 59 -2.35 9.01 5.58
CA GLU A 59 -3.19 7.87 6.00
C GLU A 59 -4.14 7.50 4.87
N THR A 60 -4.26 6.20 4.58
CA THR A 60 -5.16 5.70 3.54
C THR A 60 -5.60 4.27 3.82
N THR A 61 -6.70 3.87 3.17
CA THR A 61 -7.23 2.51 3.24
C THR A 61 -7.23 1.86 1.87
N VAL A 62 -6.63 0.67 1.79
CA VAL A 62 -6.70 -0.21 0.63
C VAL A 62 -7.72 -1.29 0.92
N ALA A 63 -8.85 -1.27 0.21
CA ALA A 63 -9.85 -2.32 0.28
C ALA A 63 -9.40 -3.50 -0.59
N VAL A 64 -9.47 -4.72 -0.06
CA VAL A 64 -9.20 -5.96 -0.77
C VAL A 64 -10.53 -6.57 -1.18
N GLU A 65 -10.64 -6.93 -2.46
CA GLU A 65 -11.83 -7.49 -3.07
C GLU A 65 -11.49 -8.83 -3.75
N ASP A 66 -12.48 -9.73 -3.86
CA ASP A 66 -12.40 -11.02 -4.58
C ASP A 66 -12.36 -10.83 -6.12
#